data_AF-A0A0C2J5Q8-F1
#
_entry.id   AF-A0A0C2J5Q8-F1
#
_cell.length_a   1.000
_cell.length_b   1.000
_cell.length_c   1.000
_cell.angle_alpha   90.00
_cell.angle_beta   90.00
_cell.angle_gamma   90.00
#
_symmetry.space_group_name_H-M   'P 1'
#
loop_
_entity.id
_entity.type
_entity.pdbx_description
1 polymer ?
#
loop_
_entity_poly.entity_id
_entity_poly.type
_entity_poly.pdbx_seq_one_letter_code
_entity_poly.pdbx_strand_id
1 'polypeptide(L)'
;MKPHAIADELLLPTDKQIAPFVIGEEYVNKLNGIYISLDTVFRRKADISADILDQMIQKIKSSTFRIFSIQFNESTDAENGSQLLVYARYIHDSILRRVSLL
;
A
#
# COMPACT_ATOMS: atom_id res chain seq x y z
N MET A 1 -18.51 8.13 2.51
CA MET A 1 -17.33 8.08 1.60
C MET A 1 -17.66 7.13 0.47
N LYS A 2 -17.53 7.55 -0.80
CA LYS A 2 -17.57 6.59 -1.91
C LYS A 2 -16.30 5.73 -1.81
N PRO A 3 -16.41 4.40 -1.73
CA PRO A 3 -15.24 3.52 -1.78
C PRO A 3 -14.55 3.72 -3.13
N HIS A 4 -13.26 4.07 -3.10
CA HIS A 4 -12.35 4.19 -4.26
C HIS A 4 -12.97 4.50 -5.63
N ALA A 5 -13.68 5.62 -5.72
CA ALA A 5 -14.24 6.13 -6.97
C ALA A 5 -13.19 6.21 -8.09
N ILE A 6 -11.96 6.65 -7.80
CA ILE A 6 -10.97 6.94 -8.85
C ILE A 6 -10.46 5.67 -9.56
N ALA A 7 -10.14 4.59 -8.84
CA ALA A 7 -9.61 3.39 -9.49
C ALA A 7 -10.68 2.70 -10.34
N ASP A 8 -11.90 2.56 -9.80
CA ASP A 8 -13.03 2.02 -10.56
C ASP A 8 -13.47 2.99 -11.68
N GLU A 9 -13.45 4.31 -11.48
CA GLU A 9 -13.77 5.32 -12.52
C GLU A 9 -12.73 5.36 -13.64
N LEU A 10 -11.46 5.04 -13.36
CA LEU A 10 -10.41 5.06 -14.38
C LEU A 10 -10.27 3.70 -15.10
N LEU A 11 -10.33 2.59 -14.36
CA LEU A 11 -10.09 1.26 -14.92
C LEU A 11 -11.33 0.71 -15.63
N LEU A 12 -12.53 0.89 -15.07
CA LEU A 12 -13.75 0.31 -15.65
C LEU A 12 -14.06 0.82 -17.07
N PRO A 13 -13.89 2.11 -17.42
CA PRO A 13 -14.08 2.57 -18.80
C PRO A 13 -13.04 2.00 -19.75
N THR A 14 -11.78 1.90 -19.32
CA THR A 14 -10.68 1.32 -20.11
C THR A 14 -10.92 -0.17 -20.35
N ASP A 15 -11.31 -0.92 -19.32
CA ASP A 15 -11.62 -2.34 -19.43
C ASP A 15 -12.80 -2.58 -20.37
N LYS A 16 -13.82 -1.73 -20.35
CA LYS A 16 -14.95 -1.78 -21.29
C LYS A 16 -14.56 -1.46 -22.73
N GLN A 17 -13.52 -0.67 -22.96
CA GLN A 17 -13.01 -0.42 -24.31
C GLN A 17 -12.20 -1.61 -24.84
N ILE A 18 -11.47 -2.31 -23.98
CA ILE A 18 -10.59 -3.42 -24.37
C ILE A 18 -11.35 -4.75 -24.45
N ALA A 19 -12.32 -4.97 -23.57
CA ALA A 19 -13.07 -6.24 -23.46
C ALA A 19 -13.72 -6.74 -24.76
N PRO A 20 -14.32 -5.90 -25.63
CA PRO A 20 -14.86 -6.36 -26.92
C PRO A 20 -13.81 -7.07 -27.78
N PHE A 21 -12.55 -6.63 -27.71
CA PHE A 21 -11.45 -7.16 -28.52
C PHE A 21 -10.79 -8.40 -27.91
N VAL A 22 -10.81 -8.53 -26.58
CA VAL A 22 -10.10 -9.61 -25.87
C VAL A 22 -11.02 -10.77 -25.52
N ILE A 23 -12.24 -10.48 -25.06
CA ILE A 23 -13.18 -11.48 -24.53
C ILE A 23 -14.54 -11.49 -25.25
N GLY A 24 -14.82 -10.50 -26.11
CA GLY A 24 -16.07 -10.40 -26.89
C GLY A 24 -17.11 -9.47 -26.26
N GLU A 25 -17.93 -8.83 -27.11
CA GLU A 25 -18.94 -7.83 -26.70
C GLU A 25 -19.93 -8.34 -25.65
N GLU A 26 -20.31 -9.62 -25.74
CA GLU A 26 -21.27 -10.25 -24.85
C GLU A 26 -20.83 -10.28 -23.37
N TYR A 27 -19.53 -10.12 -23.09
CA TYR A 27 -18.97 -10.11 -21.74
C TYR A 27 -18.76 -8.71 -21.16
N VAL A 28 -18.90 -7.64 -21.97
CA VAL A 28 -18.67 -6.25 -21.52
C VAL A 28 -19.61 -5.87 -20.37
N ASN A 29 -20.86 -6.33 -20.41
CA ASN A 29 -21.85 -6.05 -19.37
C ASN A 29 -21.52 -6.72 -18.03
N LYS A 30 -20.76 -7.82 -18.03
CA LYS A 30 -20.33 -8.50 -16.78
C LYS A 30 -19.31 -7.67 -16.01
N LEU A 31 -18.59 -6.75 -16.68
CA LEU A 31 -17.66 -5.82 -16.01
C LEU A 31 -18.39 -4.86 -15.07
N ASN A 32 -19.67 -4.56 -15.30
CA ASN A 32 -20.47 -3.73 -14.39
C ASN A 32 -20.66 -4.34 -13.00
N GLY A 33 -20.42 -5.64 -12.82
CA GLY A 33 -20.46 -6.31 -11.53
C GLY A 33 -19.09 -6.47 -10.87
N ILE A 34 -18.01 -6.12 -11.57
CA ILE A 34 -16.63 -6.25 -11.09
C ILE A 34 -16.20 -4.88 -10.56
N TYR A 35 -16.18 -4.76 -9.23
CA TYR A 35 -15.67 -3.58 -8.54
C TYR A 35 -14.50 -3.96 -7.63
N ILE A 36 -13.53 -3.07 -7.49
CA ILE A 36 -12.47 -3.25 -6.51
C ILE A 36 -13.07 -2.95 -5.12
N SER A 37 -13.38 -4.01 -4.38
CA SER A 37 -13.91 -3.89 -3.02
C SER A 37 -12.95 -3.12 -2.11
N LEU A 38 -13.45 -2.07 -1.45
CA LEU A 38 -12.70 -1.28 -0.46
C LEU A 38 -12.12 -2.16 0.64
N ASP A 39 -12.90 -3.13 1.11
CA ASP A 39 -12.46 -4.11 2.10
C ASP A 39 -11.29 -4.94 1.59
N THR A 40 -11.28 -5.28 0.29
CA THR A 40 -10.19 -6.01 -0.35
C THR A 40 -8.92 -5.16 -0.40
N VAL A 41 -9.05 -3.86 -0.73
CA VAL A 41 -7.90 -2.93 -0.77
C VAL A 41 -7.35 -2.69 0.64
N PHE A 42 -8.21 -2.45 1.63
CA PHE A 42 -7.78 -2.27 3.02
C PHE A 42 -7.13 -3.52 3.59
N ARG A 43 -7.72 -4.71 3.34
CA ARG A 43 -7.12 -5.99 3.72
C ARG A 43 -5.73 -6.11 3.10
N ARG A 44 -5.63 -5.92 1.79
CA ARG A 44 -4.34 -6.00 1.09
C ARG A 44 -3.32 -4.99 1.61
N LYS A 45 -3.74 -3.75 1.92
CA LYS A 45 -2.87 -2.75 2.54
C LYS A 45 -2.37 -3.21 3.91
N ALA A 46 -3.25 -3.76 4.74
CA ALA A 46 -2.88 -4.30 6.05
C ALA A 46 -1.92 -5.49 5.91
N ASP A 47 -2.20 -6.43 4.99
CA ASP A 47 -1.37 -7.61 4.74
C ASP A 47 0.03 -7.21 4.27
N ILE A 48 0.14 -6.26 3.33
CA ILE A 48 1.43 -5.74 2.85
C ILE A 48 2.18 -5.05 4.00
N SER A 49 1.48 -4.25 4.82
CA SER A 49 2.09 -3.59 5.97
C SER A 49 2.65 -4.60 6.98
N ALA A 50 1.88 -5.65 7.29
CA ALA A 50 2.29 -6.72 8.19
C ALA A 50 3.50 -7.50 7.63
N ASP A 51 3.49 -7.86 6.34
CA ASP A 51 4.61 -8.54 5.69
C ASP A 51 5.90 -7.69 5.71
N ILE A 52 5.81 -6.39 5.42
CA ILE A 52 6.96 -5.48 5.51
C ILE A 52 7.52 -5.43 6.93
N LEU A 53 6.65 -5.36 7.94
CA LEU A 53 7.04 -5.35 9.34
C LEU A 53 7.73 -6.66 9.74
N ASP A 54 7.16 -7.81 9.35
CA ASP A 54 7.71 -9.12 9.64
C ASP A 54 9.08 -9.31 8.99
N GLN A 55 9.21 -8.95 7.71
CA GLN A 55 10.50 -9.00 7.01
C GLN A 55 11.56 -8.12 7.67
N MET A 56 11.18 -6.91 8.11
CA MET A 56 12.09 -6.03 8.84
C MET A 56 12.55 -6.67 10.14
N ILE A 57 11.63 -7.22 10.94
CA ILE A 57 11.94 -7.88 12.21
C ILE A 57 12.88 -9.06 11.98
N GLN A 58 12.62 -9.89 10.97
CA GLN A 58 13.49 -11.03 10.65
C GLN A 58 14.89 -10.59 10.21
N LYS A 59 15.00 -9.52 9.43
CA LYS A 59 16.29 -8.93 9.03
C LYS A 59 17.08 -8.37 10.20
N ILE A 60 16.40 -7.72 11.16
CA ILE A 60 17.03 -7.23 12.39
C ILE A 60 17.51 -8.40 13.24
N LYS A 61 16.68 -9.42 13.44
CA LYS A 61 17.01 -10.61 14.25
C LYS A 61 18.18 -11.42 13.69
N SER A 62 18.27 -11.53 12.36
CA SER A 62 19.34 -12.23 11.65
C SER A 62 20.63 -11.42 11.50
N SER A 63 20.57 -10.09 11.63
CA SER A 63 21.75 -9.21 11.57
C SER A 63 22.69 -9.45 12.74
N THR A 64 24.00 -9.45 12.49
CA THR A 64 25.05 -9.66 13.51
C THR A 64 24.93 -8.69 14.68
N PHE A 65 24.63 -7.42 14.40
CA PHE A 65 24.59 -6.38 15.42
C PHE A 65 23.22 -6.25 16.10
N ARG A 66 22.14 -6.70 15.45
CA ARG A 66 20.74 -6.53 15.91
C ARG A 66 20.37 -5.11 16.35
N ILE A 67 21.03 -4.10 15.77
CA ILE A 67 20.81 -2.69 16.10
C ILE A 67 19.65 -2.16 15.27
N PHE A 68 18.75 -1.45 15.94
CA PHE A 68 17.71 -0.66 15.32
C PHE A 68 17.47 0.62 16.11
N SER A 69 16.86 1.62 15.47
CA SER A 69 16.35 2.82 16.14
C SER A 69 15.00 3.23 15.55
N ILE A 70 14.21 3.95 16.35
CA ILE A 70 12.93 4.50 15.94
C ILE A 70 13.05 6.03 15.97
N GLN A 71 12.62 6.68 14.90
CA GLN A 71 12.62 8.13 14.76
C GLN A 71 11.19 8.64 14.65
N PHE A 72 10.88 9.69 15.43
CA PHE A 72 9.64 10.45 15.36
C PHE A 72 9.92 11.79 14.66
N ASN A 73 9.04 12.18 13.74
CA ASN A 73 9.09 13.48 13.07
C ASN A 73 7.70 14.09 13.08
N GLU A 74 7.51 15.16 13.84
CA GLU A 74 6.28 15.94 13.83
C GLU A 74 6.42 17.12 12.86
N SER A 75 5.41 17.33 12.03
CA SER A 75 5.30 18.47 11.12
C SER A 75 3.88 18.99 11.11
N THR A 76 3.67 20.17 10.52
CA THR A 76 2.34 20.74 10.35
C THR A 76 2.06 20.91 8.86
N ASP A 77 0.87 20.55 8.40
CA ASP A 77 0.46 20.77 7.01
C ASP A 77 -0.01 22.21 6.74
N ALA A 78 -0.37 22.47 5.48
CA ALA A 78 -0.83 23.77 5.02
C ALA A 78 -2.13 24.24 5.70
N GLU A 79 -2.89 23.33 6.32
CA GLU A 79 -4.14 23.61 7.04
C GLU A 79 -3.92 23.66 8.57
N ASN A 80 -2.68 23.78 9.02
CA ASN A 80 -2.29 23.77 10.43
C ASN A 80 -2.57 22.44 11.16
N GLY A 81 -2.77 21.33 10.43
CA GLY A 81 -2.90 20.00 10.98
C GLY A 81 -1.55 19.42 11.39
N SER A 82 -1.42 18.90 12.63
CA SER A 82 -0.22 18.18 13.05
C SER A 82 -0.18 16.78 12.42
N GLN A 83 1.00 16.41 11.91
CA GLN A 83 1.29 15.13 11.28
C GLN A 83 2.50 14.51 11.98
N LEU A 84 2.36 13.25 12.42
CA LEU A 84 3.45 12.49 13.04
C LEU A 84 3.89 11.36 12.11
N LEU A 85 5.14 11.42 11.66
CA LEU A 85 5.79 10.36 10.90
C LEU A 85 6.70 9.54 11.81
N VAL A 86 6.65 8.22 11.66
CA VAL A 86 7.48 7.30 12.44
C VAL A 86 8.29 6.42 11.51
N TYR A 87 9.60 6.37 11.74
CA TYR A 87 10.51 5.54 10.95
C TYR A 87 11.26 4.54 11.82
N ALA A 88 11.37 3.30 11.37
CA ALA A 88 12.35 2.36 11.89
C ALA A 88 13.62 2.41 11.03
N ARG A 89 14.79 2.43 11.66
CA ARG A 89 16.10 2.34 11.02
C ARG A 89 16.83 1.11 11.53
N TYR A 90 17.49 0.36 10.66
CA TYR A 90 18.25 -0.83 11.04
C TYR A 90 19.41 -1.10 10.09
N ILE A 91 20.40 -1.88 10.52
CA ILE A 91 21.52 -2.29 9.67
C ILE A 91 21.28 -3.73 9.19
N HIS A 92 21.29 -3.92 7.88
CA HIS A 92 21.21 -5.23 7.23
C HIS A 92 22.17 -5.25 6.05
N ASP A 93 23.03 -6.26 5.98
CA ASP A 93 24.15 -6.37 5.02
C ASP A 93 25.09 -5.17 5.03
N SER A 94 25.42 -4.67 6.23
CA SER A 94 26.23 -3.45 6.42
C SER A 94 25.63 -2.17 5.81
N ILE A 95 24.36 -2.21 5.37
CA ILE A 95 23.62 -1.07 4.83
C ILE A 95 22.60 -0.60 5.84
N LEU A 96 22.57 0.71 6.10
CA LEU A 96 21.50 1.34 6.88
C LEU A 96 20.22 1.41 6.05
N ARG A 97 19.17 0.74 6.53
CA ARG A 97 17.84 0.73 5.93
C ARG A 97 16.86 1.53 6.79
N ARG A 98 15.83 2.09 6.16
CA ARG A 98 14.74 2.84 6.79
C ARG A 98 13.40 2.34 6.28
N VAL A 99 12.42 2.18 7.17
CA VAL A 99 11.04 1.82 6.86
C VAL A 99 10.12 2.85 7.53
N SER A 100 9.12 3.38 6.81
CA SER A 100 8.04 4.20 7.40
C SER A 100 7.03 3.27 8.06
N LEU A 101 6.65 3.57 9.30
CA LEU A 101 5.71 2.80 10.10
C LEU A 101 4.31 3.43 10.15
N LEU A 102 4.21 4.71 9.80
CA LEU A 102 2.98 5.51 9.71
C LEU A 102 3.05 6.39 8.47
#